data_AF-A0A5W0T8J8-F1
#
_entry.id   AF-A0A5W0T8J8-F1
#
_cell.length_a   1.000
_cell.length_b   1.000
_cell.length_c   1.000
_cell.angle_alpha   90.00
_cell.angle_beta   90.00
_cell.angle_gamma   90.00
#
_symmetry.space_group_name_H-M   'P 1'
#
loop_
_entity.id
_entity.type
_entity.pdbx_description
1 polymer ?
#
loop_
_entity_poly.entity_id
_entity_poly.type
_entity_poly.pdbx_seq_one_letter_code
_entity_poly.pdbx_strand_id
1 'polypeptide(L)'
;MTLEQRVEPLEFTVGFPKENGVRISFGENLRMSSTQRIGSNVSVKIGKENVATIHYSEDLAPDFTLEGYNQRAKEYAQNVVVKIIEAARIQTAKYFEGVVNVT
;
A
#
# COMPACT_ATOMS: atom_id res chain seq x y z
N MET A 1 -18.41 -32.81 3.55
CA MET A 1 -18.04 -31.97 2.40
C MET A 1 -17.15 -30.85 2.93
N THR A 2 -15.85 -30.95 2.73
CA THR A 2 -14.91 -29.86 3.01
C THR A 2 -15.08 -28.82 1.91
N LEU A 3 -15.63 -27.65 2.24
CA LEU A 3 -15.57 -26.48 1.37
C LEU A 3 -14.10 -26.07 1.27
N GLU A 4 -13.39 -26.55 0.25
CA GLU A 4 -12.18 -25.89 -0.20
C GLU A 4 -12.60 -24.53 -0.75
N GLN A 5 -12.62 -23.51 0.12
CA GLN A 5 -12.71 -22.12 -0.32
C GLN A 5 -11.47 -21.85 -1.18
N ARG A 6 -11.65 -21.89 -2.50
CA ARG A 6 -10.66 -21.39 -3.44
C ARG A 6 -10.58 -19.88 -3.25
N VAL A 7 -9.63 -19.44 -2.42
CA VAL A 7 -9.33 -18.02 -2.27
C VAL A 7 -8.56 -17.61 -3.52
N GLU A 8 -9.17 -16.75 -4.34
CA GLU A 8 -8.46 -16.16 -5.47
C GLU A 8 -7.29 -15.31 -4.94
N PRO A 9 -6.12 -15.34 -5.60
CA PRO A 9 -4.95 -14.61 -5.12
C PRO A 9 -5.17 -13.10 -5.23
N LEU A 10 -4.52 -12.35 -4.33
CA LEU A 10 -4.46 -10.90 -4.41
C LEU A 10 -3.51 -10.48 -5.55
N GLU A 11 -4.02 -9.69 -6.48
CA GLU A 11 -3.24 -9.09 -7.56
C GLU A 11 -2.97 -7.62 -7.29
N PHE A 12 -1.76 -7.16 -7.58
CA PHE A 12 -1.32 -5.78 -7.37
C PHE A 12 -0.92 -5.17 -8.71
N THR A 13 -1.67 -4.16 -9.16
CA THR A 13 -1.38 -3.43 -10.40
C THR A 13 -0.97 -2.00 -10.07
N VAL A 14 0.25 -1.63 -10.42
CA VAL A 14 0.77 -0.27 -10.20
C VAL A 14 0.39 0.60 -11.38
N GLY A 15 -0.27 1.73 -11.10
CA GLY A 15 -0.55 2.76 -12.11
C GLY A 15 0.71 3.53 -12.51
N PHE A 16 0.70 4.11 -13.69
CA PHE A 16 1.81 4.92 -14.17
C PHE A 16 2.05 6.13 -13.24
N PRO A 17 3.29 6.35 -12.75
CA PRO A 17 3.61 7.50 -11.90
C PRO A 17 3.41 8.81 -12.64
N LYS A 18 2.80 9.77 -11.96
CA LYS A 18 2.63 11.14 -12.44
C LYS A 18 3.23 12.10 -11.43
N GLU A 19 3.50 13.33 -11.89
CA GLU A 19 3.83 14.44 -10.99
C GLU A 19 2.78 14.55 -9.87
N ASN A 20 3.27 14.61 -8.64
CA ASN A 20 2.46 14.64 -7.41
C ASN A 20 2.96 15.71 -6.45
N GLY A 21 3.13 16.93 -6.98
CA GLY A 21 3.56 18.10 -6.23
C GLY A 21 5.08 18.16 -6.01
N VAL A 22 5.47 19.08 -5.12
CA VAL A 22 6.87 19.39 -4.82
C VAL A 22 7.07 19.40 -3.31
N ARG A 23 8.14 18.75 -2.85
CA ARG A 23 8.59 18.85 -1.46
C ARG A 23 9.53 20.05 -1.33
N ILE A 24 9.22 20.95 -0.40
CA ILE A 24 10.11 22.04 -0.01
C ILE A 24 10.78 21.68 1.31
N SER A 25 12.10 21.87 1.38
CA SER A 25 12.89 21.66 2.60
C SER A 25 13.79 22.86 2.85
N PHE A 26 14.09 23.12 4.13
CA PHE A 26 15.01 24.18 4.55
C PHE A 26 16.17 23.53 5.30
N GLY A 27 17.40 23.75 4.82
CA GLY A 27 18.64 23.30 5.45
C GLY A 27 19.25 24.35 6.38
N GLU A 28 20.52 24.14 6.75
CA GLU A 28 21.30 25.13 7.50
C GLU A 28 21.27 26.51 6.82
N ASN A 29 21.25 27.56 7.64
CA ASN A 29 21.12 28.96 7.20
C ASN A 29 19.85 29.23 6.36
N LEU A 30 18.76 28.47 6.58
CA LEU A 30 17.49 28.59 5.85
C LEU A 30 17.63 28.35 4.34
N ARG A 31 18.66 27.61 3.92
CA ARG A 31 18.83 27.28 2.50
C ARG A 31 17.66 26.43 2.02
N MET A 32 16.87 26.99 1.11
CA MET A 32 15.72 26.30 0.52
C MET A 32 16.19 25.30 -0.55
N SER A 33 15.59 24.11 -0.54
CA SER A 33 15.66 23.15 -1.63
C SER A 33 14.25 22.67 -2.00
N SER A 34 14.07 22.31 -3.26
CA SER A 34 12.85 21.70 -3.77
C SER A 34 13.16 20.36 -4.42
N THR A 35 12.24 19.41 -4.28
CA THR A 35 12.33 18.12 -4.95
C THR A 35 10.97 17.78 -5.53
N GLN A 36 10.93 17.51 -6.83
CA GLN A 36 9.74 17.05 -7.51
C GLN A 36 9.28 15.73 -6.88
N ARG A 37 7.97 15.55 -6.70
CA ARG A 37 7.42 14.27 -6.27
C ARG A 37 6.66 13.61 -7.40
N ILE A 38 6.67 12.28 -7.37
CA ILE A 38 5.86 11.45 -8.25
C ILE A 38 4.97 10.52 -7.42
N GLY A 39 3.86 10.09 -7.99
CA GLY A 39 2.98 9.13 -7.34
C GLY A 39 1.96 8.51 -8.27
N SER A 40 1.42 7.40 -7.83
CA SER A 40 0.34 6.67 -8.49
C SER A 40 -0.42 5.81 -7.49
N ASN A 41 -1.51 5.24 -7.96
CA ASN A 41 -2.28 4.29 -7.18
C ASN A 41 -1.87 2.86 -7.52
N VAL A 42 -1.84 2.01 -6.51
CA VAL A 42 -1.77 0.56 -6.66
C VAL A 42 -3.16 0.01 -6.44
N SER A 43 -3.74 -0.58 -7.49
CA SER A 43 -4.99 -1.32 -7.40
C SER A 43 -4.73 -2.71 -6.84
N VAL A 44 -5.48 -3.10 -5.82
CA VAL A 44 -5.44 -4.43 -5.22
C VAL A 44 -6.72 -5.16 -5.60
N LYS A 45 -6.58 -6.30 -6.28
CA LYS A 45 -7.72 -7.05 -6.82
C LYS A 45 -7.81 -8.46 -6.27
N ILE A 46 -9.04 -8.96 -6.17
CA ILE A 46 -9.35 -10.38 -6.01
C ILE A 46 -10.18 -10.76 -7.24
N GLY A 47 -9.59 -11.56 -8.12
CA GLY A 47 -10.16 -11.84 -9.44
C GLY A 47 -10.42 -10.55 -10.22
N LYS A 48 -11.70 -10.28 -10.50
CA LYS A 48 -12.12 -9.09 -11.27
C LYS A 48 -12.45 -7.87 -10.38
N GLU A 49 -12.56 -8.06 -9.07
CA GLU A 49 -13.00 -7.01 -8.15
C GLU A 49 -11.80 -6.22 -7.61
N ASN A 50 -11.89 -4.89 -7.65
CA ASN A 50 -10.92 -4.01 -7.00
C ASN A 50 -11.32 -3.80 -5.55
N VAL A 51 -10.60 -4.44 -4.63
CA VAL A 51 -10.93 -4.46 -3.20
C VAL A 51 -10.26 -3.32 -2.43
N ALA A 52 -9.17 -2.76 -2.95
CA ALA A 52 -8.52 -1.60 -2.35
C ALA A 52 -7.71 -0.79 -3.37
N THR A 53 -7.56 0.51 -3.10
CA THR A 53 -6.67 1.39 -3.86
C THR A 53 -5.72 2.05 -2.89
N ILE A 54 -4.42 1.78 -3.04
CA ILE A 54 -3.39 2.27 -2.12
C ILE A 54 -2.56 3.32 -2.86
N HIS A 55 -2.54 4.54 -2.32
CA HIS A 55 -1.73 5.61 -2.89
C HIS A 55 -0.26 5.45 -2.48
N TYR A 56 0.65 5.53 -3.45
CA TYR A 56 2.09 5.57 -3.22
C TYR A 56 2.69 6.83 -3.86
N SER A 57 3.61 7.49 -3.15
CA SER A 57 4.34 8.63 -3.67
C SER A 57 5.75 8.68 -3.10
N GLU A 58 6.69 9.17 -3.92
CA GLU A 58 8.09 9.33 -3.55
C GLU A 58 8.68 10.61 -4.16
N ASP A 59 9.81 11.05 -3.61
CA ASP A 59 10.61 12.10 -4.21
C ASP A 59 11.22 11.55 -5.52
N LEU A 60 11.18 12.34 -6.59
CA LEU A 60 11.73 11.97 -7.89
C LEU A 60 13.26 11.93 -7.79
N ALA A 61 13.81 10.71 -7.78
CA ALA A 61 15.25 10.50 -7.73
C ALA A 61 15.90 10.73 -9.12
N PRO A 62 17.15 11.22 -9.18
CA PRO A 62 17.87 11.42 -10.45
C PRO A 62 18.07 10.15 -11.28
N ASP A 63 18.13 9.00 -10.61
CA ASP A 63 18.30 7.65 -11.18
C ASP A 63 16.96 6.91 -11.33
N PHE A 64 15.84 7.64 -11.36
CA PHE A 64 14.51 7.06 -11.49
C PHE A 64 14.40 6.07 -12.66
N THR A 65 13.83 4.90 -12.37
CA THR A 65 13.37 3.93 -13.37
C THR A 65 11.93 3.54 -13.08
N LEU A 66 11.15 3.33 -14.14
CA LEU A 66 9.76 2.88 -14.00
C LEU A 66 9.67 1.50 -13.33
N GLU A 67 10.61 0.60 -13.63
CA GLU A 67 10.68 -0.73 -13.00
C GLU A 67 10.94 -0.63 -11.50
N GLY A 68 11.92 0.19 -11.09
CA GLY A 68 12.23 0.40 -9.67
C GLY A 68 11.07 1.04 -8.91
N TYR A 69 10.40 2.02 -9.51
CA TYR A 69 9.17 2.60 -8.96
C TYR A 69 8.07 1.55 -8.79
N ASN A 70 7.82 0.75 -9.82
CA ASN A 70 6.79 -0.29 -9.78
C ASN A 70 7.05 -1.33 -8.69
N GLN A 71 8.31 -1.72 -8.50
CA GLN A 71 8.70 -2.63 -7.43
C GLN A 71 8.40 -2.02 -6.06
N ARG A 72 8.88 -0.79 -5.78
CA ARG A 72 8.67 -0.11 -4.49
C ARG A 72 7.19 0.14 -4.19
N ALA A 73 6.42 0.61 -5.17
CA ALA A 73 5.00 0.85 -5.02
C ALA A 73 4.23 -0.46 -4.71
N LYS A 74 4.56 -1.55 -5.39
CA LYS A 74 3.97 -2.87 -5.15
C LYS A 74 4.32 -3.40 -3.76
N GLU A 75 5.59 -3.35 -3.37
CA GLU A 75 6.06 -3.78 -2.04
C GLU A 75 5.38 -2.96 -0.93
N TYR A 76 5.27 -1.65 -1.10
CA TYR A 76 4.54 -0.77 -0.17
C TYR A 76 3.08 -1.21 -0.02
N ALA A 77 2.37 -1.41 -1.13
CA ALA A 77 0.98 -1.84 -1.12
C ALA A 77 0.79 -3.22 -0.48
N GLN A 78 1.68 -4.18 -0.76
CA GLN A 78 1.67 -5.50 -0.12
C GLN A 78 1.85 -5.40 1.39
N ASN A 79 2.81 -4.59 1.86
CA ASN A 79 3.05 -4.37 3.27
C ASN A 79 1.86 -3.73 3.99
N VAL A 80 1.18 -2.77 3.34
CA VAL A 80 -0.06 -2.17 3.86
C VAL A 80 -1.16 -3.22 3.98
N VAL A 81 -1.37 -4.03 2.95
CA VAL A 81 -2.39 -5.09 2.96
C VAL A 81 -2.12 -6.14 4.04
N VAL A 82 -0.86 -6.58 4.20
CA VAL A 82 -0.48 -7.52 5.26
C VAL A 82 -0.83 -6.96 6.65
N LYS A 83 -0.52 -5.69 6.92
CA LYS A 83 -0.86 -5.04 8.20
C LYS A 83 -2.37 -4.95 8.43
N ILE A 84 -3.16 -4.69 7.39
CA ILE A 84 -4.62 -4.66 7.49
C ILE A 84 -5.17 -6.06 7.81
N ILE A 85 -4.69 -7.09 7.12
CA ILE A 85 -5.09 -8.49 7.36
C ILE A 85 -4.74 -8.90 8.79
N GLU A 86 -3.53 -8.57 9.25
CA GLU A 86 -3.09 -8.86 10.62
C GLU A 86 -3.96 -8.16 11.67
N ALA A 87 -4.22 -6.85 11.49
CA ALA A 87 -5.09 -6.09 12.37
C ALA A 87 -6.52 -6.67 12.42
N ALA A 88 -7.07 -7.06 11.27
CA ALA A 88 -8.38 -7.68 11.18
C ALA A 88 -8.41 -9.02 11.93
N ARG A 89 -7.40 -9.88 11.75
CA ARG A 89 -7.29 -11.16 12.47
C ARG A 89 -7.25 -10.97 13.99
N ILE A 90 -6.48 -9.99 14.48
CA ILE A 90 -6.41 -9.66 15.91
C ILE A 90 -7.77 -9.17 16.41
N GLN A 91 -8.45 -8.32 15.66
CA GLN A 91 -9.78 -7.82 16.03
C GLN A 91 -10.82 -8.94 16.10
N THR A 92 -10.80 -9.86 15.12
CA THR A 92 -11.66 -11.04 15.10
C THR A 92 -11.39 -11.96 16.29
N ALA A 93 -10.12 -12.24 16.61
CA ALA A 93 -9.76 -13.08 17.76
C ALA A 93 -10.28 -12.49 19.09
N LYS A 94 -10.09 -11.17 19.31
CA LYS A 94 -10.63 -10.47 20.49
C LYS A 94 -12.15 -10.57 20.60
N TYR A 95 -12.86 -10.47 19.49
CA TYR A 95 -14.32 -10.61 19.48
C TYR A 95 -14.73 -12.01 19.96
N PHE A 96 -14.09 -13.07 19.46
CA PHE A 96 -14.41 -14.44 19.86
C PHE A 96 -13.98 -14.78 21.29
N GLU A 97 -12.84 -14.29 21.78
CA GLU A 97 -12.44 -14.44 23.20
C GLU A 97 -13.41 -13.75 24.16
N GLY A 98 -13.96 -12.60 23.76
CA GLY A 98 -15.00 -11.90 24.53
C GLY A 98 -16.33 -12.64 24.55
N VAL A 99 -16.70 -13.36 23.47
CA VAL A 99 -17.94 -14.14 23.40
C VAL A 99 -17.84 -15.43 24.24
N VAL A 100 -16.69 -16.11 24.23
CA VAL A 100 -16.48 -17.35 25.01
C VAL A 100 -16.46 -17.08 26.52
N ASN A 101 -16.02 -15.90 26.98
CA ASN A 101 -16.01 -15.57 28.41
C ASN A 101 -17.35 -15.05 28.98
N VAL A 102 -18.39 -14.91 28.14
CA VAL A 102 -19.73 -14.43 28.54
C VAL A 102 -20.78 -15.56 28.46
N THR A 103 -20.36 -16.79 28.14
CA THR A 103 -21.23 -17.98 28.09
C THR A 103 -20.83 -18.97 29.17
#